data_AF-A0A3Q3FD58-F1
#
_entry.id   AF-A0A3Q3FD58-F1
#
_cell.length_a   1.000
_cell.length_b   1.000
_cell.length_c   1.000
_cell.angle_alpha   90.00
_cell.angle_beta   90.00
_cell.angle_gamma   90.00
#
_symmetry.space_group_name_H-M   'P 1'
#
loop_
_entity.id
_entity.type
_entity.pdbx_description
1 polymer ?
#
loop_
_entity_poly.entity_id
_entity_poly.type
_entity_poly.pdbx_seq_one_letter_code
_entity_poly.pdbx_strand_id
1 'polypeptide(L)'
;MATPSKTPPGADPKQLERTGTVREIGSQAVWSLSSCKPGFGVDQLRDDNLETYWQSDGSQPHLVNIQFRRRTTVKMLCIYADYKSDESYTPSKISVRVGNNFHNLQEIRQLEMVEPSGWIHISLLNQRTNEPISTFMIQIAVLANHQNGRDTHMRQIKVYTPVEESSIGKFPRCTTVDFMMYRTIRASHLQRSSEPHTCKGHQSLTPAKVIRASHLQRSSEPHTCKGQRLRKREEKEKTEELRLKYHLLPGETSPECLLIGWKCCLATTAYRINI
;
A
#
# COMPACT_ATOMS: atom_id res chain seq x y z
N MET A 1 9.65 1.29 -49.63
CA MET A 1 8.85 0.64 -48.56
C MET A 1 9.24 1.30 -47.26
N ALA A 2 8.32 1.98 -46.58
CA ALA A 2 8.62 2.53 -45.26
C ALA A 2 8.85 1.35 -44.32
N THR A 3 10.06 1.22 -43.77
CA THR A 3 10.31 0.30 -42.67
C THR A 3 9.37 0.67 -41.52
N PRO A 4 8.73 -0.31 -40.85
CA PRO A 4 7.94 -0.01 -39.66
C PRO A 4 8.81 0.78 -38.69
N SER A 5 8.35 1.96 -38.30
CA SER A 5 9.11 2.86 -37.41
C SER A 5 9.37 2.12 -36.09
N LYS A 6 10.64 2.00 -35.71
CA LYS A 6 11.06 1.34 -34.46
C LYS A 6 10.29 1.90 -33.27
N THR A 7 9.99 1.05 -32.30
CA THR A 7 9.31 1.50 -31.07
C THR A 7 10.23 2.48 -30.32
N PRO A 8 9.81 3.74 -30.11
CA PRO A 8 10.66 4.72 -29.46
C PRO A 8 10.93 4.32 -28.01
N PRO A 9 12.17 4.52 -27.50
CA PRO A 9 12.46 4.29 -26.11
C PRO A 9 11.69 5.28 -25.25
N GLY A 10 10.99 4.78 -24.23
CA GLY A 10 10.35 5.60 -23.22
C GLY A 10 11.36 6.18 -22.23
N ALA A 11 10.91 7.16 -21.45
CA ALA A 11 11.71 7.80 -20.41
C ALA A 11 12.15 6.81 -19.33
N ASP A 12 13.24 7.10 -18.62
CA ASP A 12 13.65 6.29 -17.47
C ASP A 12 12.55 6.32 -16.37
N PRO A 13 12.03 5.17 -15.91
CA PRO A 13 11.04 5.11 -14.84
C PRO A 13 11.48 5.83 -13.54
N LYS A 14 12.79 5.93 -13.28
CA LYS A 14 13.30 6.72 -12.14
C LYS A 14 12.96 8.20 -12.25
N GLN A 15 12.86 8.77 -13.45
CA GLN A 15 12.40 10.16 -13.62
C GLN A 15 10.93 10.30 -13.25
N LEU A 16 10.11 9.31 -13.60
CA LEU A 16 8.70 9.28 -13.25
C LEU A 16 8.51 9.18 -11.73
N GLU A 17 9.30 8.36 -11.05
CA GLU A 17 9.31 8.27 -9.58
C GLU A 17 9.69 9.60 -8.91
N ARG A 18 10.68 10.32 -9.46
CA ARG A 18 11.11 11.64 -8.95
C ARG A 18 10.01 12.71 -9.01
N THR A 19 9.04 12.58 -9.91
CA THR A 19 7.89 13.50 -9.96
C THR A 19 6.98 13.36 -8.73
N GLY A 20 7.06 12.24 -7.99
CA GLY A 20 6.21 11.94 -6.84
C GLY A 20 4.75 11.65 -7.19
N THR A 21 4.39 11.60 -8.48
CA THR A 21 3.01 11.36 -8.94
C THR A 21 2.62 9.88 -8.94
N VAL A 22 3.61 8.99 -8.97
CA VAL A 22 3.43 7.54 -8.97
C VAL A 22 4.37 6.88 -7.97
N ARG A 23 4.02 5.67 -7.53
CA ARG A 23 4.81 4.86 -6.61
C ARG A 23 4.95 3.45 -7.15
N GLU A 24 6.15 2.89 -7.02
CA GLU A 24 6.44 1.49 -7.35
C GLU A 24 5.77 0.55 -6.33
N ILE A 25 5.07 -0.48 -6.80
CA ILE A 25 4.30 -1.42 -5.97
C ILE A 25 4.66 -2.89 -6.22
N GLY A 26 5.70 -3.18 -6.98
CA GLY A 26 6.10 -4.54 -7.28
C GLY A 26 6.53 -5.33 -6.03
N SER A 27 7.02 -4.65 -4.99
CA SER A 27 7.32 -5.29 -3.69
C SER A 27 6.09 -5.78 -2.91
N GLN A 28 4.89 -5.27 -3.23
CA GLN A 28 3.64 -5.68 -2.58
C GLN A 28 2.95 -6.85 -3.29
N ALA A 29 3.48 -7.25 -4.45
CA ALA A 29 2.97 -8.34 -5.25
C ALA A 29 3.80 -9.61 -5.06
N VAL A 30 3.13 -10.75 -5.22
CA VAL A 30 3.76 -12.04 -5.44
C VAL A 30 3.93 -12.23 -6.94
N TRP A 31 5.15 -12.56 -7.35
CA TRP A 31 5.52 -12.75 -8.75
C TRP A 31 5.70 -14.24 -9.03
N SER A 32 5.18 -14.70 -10.16
CA SER A 32 5.42 -16.05 -10.66
C SER A 32 5.56 -16.04 -12.18
N LEU A 33 6.38 -16.95 -12.69
CA LEU A 33 6.69 -17.08 -14.12
C LEU A 33 6.14 -18.41 -14.63
N SER A 34 5.79 -18.48 -15.91
CA SER A 34 5.39 -19.74 -16.54
C SER A 34 6.53 -20.77 -16.52
N SER A 35 7.75 -20.30 -16.78
CA SER A 35 8.98 -21.09 -16.79
C SER A 35 10.16 -20.17 -16.55
N CYS A 36 11.27 -20.73 -16.08
CA CYS A 36 12.53 -20.02 -15.96
C CYS A 36 13.69 -20.99 -16.04
N LYS A 37 14.78 -20.54 -16.66
CA LYS A 37 16.06 -21.26 -16.60
C LYS A 37 16.66 -21.08 -15.19
N PRO A 38 17.34 -22.09 -14.61
CA PRO A 38 18.00 -21.95 -13.32
C PRO A 38 18.98 -20.76 -13.32
N GLY A 39 18.84 -19.86 -12.35
CA GLY A 39 19.66 -18.64 -12.23
C GLY A 39 19.16 -17.42 -13.04
N PHE A 40 18.10 -17.57 -13.84
CA PHE A 40 17.48 -16.50 -14.63
C PHE A 40 15.97 -16.48 -14.37
N GLY A 41 15.57 -16.15 -13.14
CA GLY A 41 14.19 -16.19 -12.65
C GLY A 41 13.61 -14.82 -12.32
N VAL A 42 12.71 -14.81 -11.33
CA VAL A 42 12.02 -13.59 -10.88
C VAL A 42 12.98 -12.57 -10.27
N ASP A 43 14.03 -13.03 -9.59
CA ASP A 43 14.95 -12.13 -8.89
C ASP A 43 15.64 -11.17 -9.85
N GLN A 44 16.07 -11.68 -11.02
CA GLN A 44 16.69 -10.89 -12.08
C GLN A 44 15.72 -9.89 -12.74
N LEU A 45 14.40 -10.12 -12.68
CA LEU A 45 13.40 -9.18 -13.21
C LEU A 45 13.13 -7.96 -12.32
N ARG A 46 13.74 -7.95 -11.13
CA ARG A 46 13.41 -7.05 -10.03
C ARG A 46 14.64 -6.48 -9.33
N ASP A 47 15.86 -6.82 -9.77
CA ASP A 47 17.12 -6.45 -9.13
C ASP A 47 17.62 -5.03 -9.49
N ASP A 48 16.89 -4.32 -10.36
CA ASP A 48 17.23 -2.98 -10.86
C ASP A 48 18.55 -2.92 -11.66
N ASN A 49 19.05 -4.08 -12.08
CA ASN A 49 20.16 -4.19 -13.02
C ASN A 49 19.61 -4.43 -14.44
N LEU A 50 20.20 -3.78 -15.43
CA LEU A 50 19.81 -3.95 -16.83
C LEU A 50 20.62 -5.03 -17.53
N GLU A 51 21.69 -5.53 -16.92
CA GLU A 51 22.54 -6.60 -17.47
C GLU A 51 21.96 -8.00 -17.24
N THR A 52 21.27 -8.17 -16.11
CA THR A 52 20.56 -9.39 -15.72
C THR A 52 19.20 -9.47 -16.42
N TYR A 53 18.68 -10.69 -16.56
CA TYR A 53 17.42 -10.95 -17.21
C TYR A 53 16.78 -12.24 -16.72
N TRP A 54 15.46 -12.32 -16.83
CA TRP A 54 14.75 -13.59 -16.87
C TRP A 54 14.88 -14.20 -18.26
N GLN A 55 15.12 -15.50 -18.28
CA GLN A 55 15.03 -16.31 -19.48
C GLN A 55 13.94 -17.36 -19.29
N SER A 56 12.92 -17.33 -20.16
CA SER A 56 11.93 -18.39 -20.19
C SER A 56 12.53 -19.69 -20.75
N ASP A 57 11.93 -20.82 -20.38
CA ASP A 57 12.33 -22.15 -20.87
C ASP A 57 11.07 -23.02 -20.99
N GLY A 58 10.34 -22.85 -22.09
CA GLY A 58 9.03 -23.50 -22.23
C GLY A 58 8.32 -23.22 -23.55
N SER A 59 7.06 -23.64 -23.63
CA SER A 59 6.19 -23.32 -24.77
C SER A 59 5.57 -21.93 -24.63
N GLN A 60 5.47 -21.19 -25.74
CA GLN A 60 4.74 -19.93 -25.79
C GLN A 60 3.23 -20.16 -25.54
N PRO A 61 2.52 -19.20 -24.93
CA PRO A 61 3.01 -17.89 -24.47
C PRO A 61 3.76 -17.95 -23.13
N HIS A 62 4.82 -17.14 -22.99
CA HIS A 62 5.54 -17.01 -21.73
C HIS A 62 4.81 -16.01 -20.82
N LEU A 63 4.57 -16.37 -19.57
CA LEU A 63 3.69 -15.61 -18.67
C LEU A 63 4.47 -15.07 -17.47
N VAL A 64 4.24 -13.80 -17.15
CA VAL A 64 4.60 -13.18 -15.87
C VAL A 64 3.31 -12.83 -15.14
N ASN A 65 3.09 -13.48 -14.00
CA ASN A 65 1.92 -13.30 -13.16
C ASN A 65 2.31 -12.46 -11.94
N ILE A 66 1.55 -11.39 -11.71
CA ILE A 66 1.76 -10.43 -10.63
C ILE A 66 0.47 -10.39 -9.82
N GLN A 67 0.50 -10.96 -8.61
CA GLN A 67 -0.67 -11.09 -7.75
C GLN A 67 -0.53 -10.21 -6.52
N PHE A 68 -1.50 -9.33 -6.30
CA PHE A 68 -1.56 -8.46 -5.13
C PHE A 68 -2.41 -9.07 -4.02
N ARG A 69 -2.00 -8.83 -2.77
CA ARG A 69 -2.76 -9.28 -1.58
C ARG A 69 -4.11 -8.55 -1.42
N ARG A 70 -4.22 -7.34 -1.96
CA ARG A 70 -5.41 -6.48 -1.89
C ARG A 70 -5.69 -5.97 -3.30
N ARG A 71 -6.91 -5.49 -3.54
CA ARG A 71 -7.25 -4.81 -4.80
C ARG A 71 -6.39 -3.56 -4.91
N THR A 72 -5.50 -3.52 -5.88
CA THR A 72 -4.52 -2.45 -6.04
C THR A 72 -4.81 -1.68 -7.31
N THR A 73 -4.82 -0.35 -7.21
CA THR A 73 -4.94 0.55 -8.34
C THR A 73 -3.60 0.63 -9.06
N VAL A 74 -3.59 0.32 -10.35
CA VAL A 74 -2.38 0.36 -11.17
C VAL A 74 -2.60 1.31 -12.33
N LYS A 75 -1.65 2.22 -12.53
CA LYS A 75 -1.72 3.23 -13.60
C LYS A 75 -0.81 2.88 -14.76
N MET A 76 0.38 2.34 -14.47
CA MET A 76 1.40 2.13 -15.47
C MET A 76 2.23 0.88 -15.16
N LEU A 77 2.57 0.16 -16.23
CA LEU A 77 3.50 -0.96 -16.24
C LEU A 77 4.68 -0.56 -17.13
N CYS A 78 5.90 -0.67 -16.61
CA CYS A 78 7.12 -0.39 -17.36
C CYS A 78 7.91 -1.69 -17.54
N ILE A 79 8.29 -1.98 -18.77
CA ILE A 79 9.07 -3.17 -19.15
C ILE A 79 10.34 -2.68 -19.84
N TYR A 80 11.49 -3.27 -19.51
CA TYR A 80 12.73 -3.03 -20.25
C TYR A 80 13.02 -4.18 -21.21
N ALA A 81 13.20 -3.84 -22.48
CA ALA A 81 13.64 -4.78 -23.52
C ALA A 81 14.58 -4.06 -24.50
N ASP A 82 15.64 -4.75 -24.91
CA ASP A 82 16.61 -4.21 -25.86
C ASP A 82 16.93 -5.21 -26.99
N TYR A 83 16.53 -4.86 -28.20
CA TYR A 83 16.74 -5.68 -29.38
C TYR A 83 18.21 -5.88 -29.73
N LYS A 84 19.08 -4.90 -29.45
CA LYS A 84 20.50 -5.02 -29.77
C LYS A 84 21.21 -6.06 -28.92
N SER A 85 20.76 -6.23 -27.68
CA SER A 85 21.36 -7.16 -26.73
C SER A 85 20.72 -8.55 -26.79
N ASP A 86 19.41 -8.61 -27.07
CA ASP A 86 18.62 -9.84 -26.92
C ASP A 86 18.23 -10.48 -28.28
N GLU A 87 18.37 -9.79 -29.40
CA GLU A 87 18.09 -10.28 -30.77
C GLU A 87 16.76 -11.05 -30.89
N SER A 88 16.80 -12.38 -31.06
CA SER A 88 15.61 -13.23 -31.18
C SER A 88 14.85 -13.42 -29.86
N TYR A 89 15.47 -13.18 -28.71
CA TYR A 89 14.83 -13.29 -27.39
C TYR A 89 13.96 -12.08 -27.05
N THR A 90 14.05 -10.99 -27.83
CA THR A 90 13.27 -9.79 -27.61
C THR A 90 11.79 -10.04 -27.91
N PRO A 91 10.87 -9.75 -26.97
CA PRO A 91 9.45 -9.90 -27.21
C PRO A 91 9.01 -8.95 -28.34
N SER A 92 8.24 -9.48 -29.30
CA SER A 92 7.64 -8.69 -30.40
C SER A 92 6.18 -8.37 -30.12
N LYS A 93 5.47 -9.30 -29.45
CA LYS A 93 4.05 -9.15 -29.14
C LYS A 93 3.77 -9.49 -27.68
N ILE A 94 3.27 -8.51 -26.93
CA ILE A 94 2.91 -8.65 -25.52
C ILE A 94 1.41 -8.35 -25.35
N SER A 95 0.74 -9.19 -24.57
CA SER A 95 -0.64 -8.99 -24.11
C SER A 95 -0.62 -8.76 -22.60
N VAL A 96 -1.24 -7.67 -22.16
CA VAL A 96 -1.43 -7.37 -20.73
C VAL A 96 -2.87 -7.61 -20.36
N ARG A 97 -3.04 -8.51 -19.39
CA ARG A 97 -4.33 -9.00 -18.91
C ARG A 97 -4.47 -8.68 -17.44
N VAL A 98 -5.70 -8.43 -17.00
CA VAL A 98 -6.02 -8.22 -15.58
C VAL A 98 -7.23 -9.02 -15.18
N GLY A 99 -7.31 -9.33 -13.90
CA GLY A 99 -8.44 -10.05 -13.36
C GLY A 99 -8.36 -10.24 -11.87
N ASN A 100 -9.37 -10.91 -11.33
CA ASN A 100 -9.39 -11.28 -9.92
C ASN A 100 -8.60 -12.57 -9.68
N ASN A 101 -8.73 -13.52 -10.61
CA ASN A 101 -8.20 -14.88 -10.51
C ASN A 101 -7.64 -15.30 -11.88
N PHE A 102 -6.82 -16.36 -11.93
CA PHE A 102 -6.23 -16.91 -13.16
C PHE A 102 -7.26 -17.26 -14.26
N HIS A 103 -8.47 -17.65 -13.89
CA HIS A 103 -9.53 -18.02 -14.84
C HIS A 103 -10.35 -16.82 -15.37
N ASN A 104 -10.26 -15.66 -14.72
CA ASN A 104 -11.04 -14.46 -15.07
C ASN A 104 -10.10 -13.31 -15.46
N LEU A 105 -9.12 -13.62 -16.31
CA LEU A 105 -8.20 -12.64 -16.86
C LEU A 105 -8.78 -12.09 -18.17
N GLN A 106 -8.92 -10.78 -18.25
CA GLN A 106 -9.34 -10.06 -19.44
C GLN A 106 -8.16 -9.28 -20.01
N GLU A 107 -7.94 -9.39 -21.32
CA GLU A 107 -6.96 -8.59 -22.03
C GLU A 107 -7.42 -7.13 -22.09
N ILE A 108 -6.60 -6.22 -21.58
CA ILE A 108 -6.89 -4.77 -21.65
C ILE A 108 -6.13 -4.15 -22.82
N ARG A 109 -4.88 -4.59 -23.01
CA ARG A 109 -3.92 -3.97 -23.92
C ARG A 109 -3.08 -5.05 -24.57
N GLN A 110 -3.01 -5.00 -25.89
CA GLN A 110 -2.02 -5.71 -26.68
C GLN A 110 -1.05 -4.69 -27.27
N LEU A 111 0.23 -4.99 -27.21
CA LEU A 111 1.30 -4.18 -27.75
C LEU A 111 2.10 -4.99 -28.76
N GLU A 112 2.31 -4.41 -29.93
CA GLU A 112 3.24 -4.90 -30.95
C GLU A 112 4.43 -3.95 -30.97
N MET A 113 5.63 -4.51 -30.82
CA MET A 113 6.87 -3.77 -30.70
C MET A 113 7.79 -4.20 -31.84
N VAL A 114 8.49 -3.22 -32.41
CA VAL A 114 9.41 -3.43 -33.52
C VAL A 114 10.77 -2.90 -33.07
N GLU A 115 11.71 -3.82 -32.83
CA GLU A 115 13.06 -3.53 -32.35
C GLU A 115 13.10 -2.54 -31.16
N PRO A 116 12.43 -2.85 -30.03
CA PRO A 116 12.46 -1.97 -28.86
C PRO A 116 13.90 -1.85 -28.35
N SER A 117 14.29 -0.65 -27.91
CA SER A 117 15.65 -0.35 -27.44
C SER A 117 15.62 0.49 -26.15
N GLY A 118 14.91 0.00 -25.13
CA GLY A 118 14.83 0.66 -23.83
C GLY A 118 13.54 0.38 -23.06
N TRP A 119 13.13 1.38 -22.27
CA TRP A 119 11.92 1.29 -21.44
C TRP A 119 10.65 1.43 -22.27
N ILE A 120 9.72 0.52 -22.07
CA ILE A 120 8.41 0.50 -22.70
C ILE A 120 7.37 0.80 -21.63
N HIS A 121 6.61 1.87 -21.82
CA HIS A 121 5.60 2.33 -20.87
C HIS A 121 4.22 1.92 -21.36
N ILE A 122 3.54 1.10 -20.56
CA ILE A 122 2.21 0.58 -20.85
C ILE A 122 1.23 1.21 -19.87
N SER A 123 0.39 2.11 -20.38
CA SER A 123 -0.68 2.74 -19.59
C SER A 123 -1.84 1.78 -19.36
N LEU A 124 -2.11 1.46 -18.10
CA LEU A 124 -3.20 0.59 -17.65
C LEU A 124 -4.41 1.44 -17.26
N LEU A 125 -4.99 2.11 -18.25
CA LEU A 125 -6.17 2.94 -18.10
C LEU A 125 -7.38 2.26 -18.73
N ASN A 126 -8.54 2.41 -18.09
CA ASN A 126 -9.80 1.98 -18.67
C ASN A 126 -10.12 2.86 -19.88
N GLN A 127 -10.41 2.25 -21.03
CA GLN A 127 -10.70 2.97 -22.27
C GLN A 127 -11.94 3.87 -22.15
N ARG A 128 -12.91 3.53 -21.29
CA ARG A 128 -14.16 4.27 -21.16
C ARG A 128 -14.07 5.43 -20.17
N THR A 129 -13.45 5.20 -19.01
CA THR A 129 -13.41 6.19 -17.92
C THR A 129 -12.11 6.96 -17.84
N ASN A 130 -11.08 6.53 -18.58
CA ASN A 130 -9.71 7.04 -18.48
C ASN A 130 -9.12 6.98 -17.06
N GLU A 131 -9.69 6.11 -16.21
CA GLU A 131 -9.25 5.90 -14.84
C GLU A 131 -8.27 4.74 -14.76
N PRO A 132 -7.33 4.78 -13.80
CA PRO A 132 -6.45 3.65 -13.49
C PRO A 132 -7.23 2.38 -13.12
N ILE A 133 -6.71 1.23 -13.54
CA ILE A 133 -7.39 -0.05 -13.34
C ILE A 133 -7.08 -0.59 -11.94
N SER A 134 -8.14 -0.95 -11.20
CA SER A 134 -8.03 -1.57 -9.88
C SER A 134 -8.26 -3.08 -9.96
N THR A 135 -7.19 -3.87 -9.81
CA THR A 135 -7.18 -5.32 -10.00
C THR A 135 -6.48 -6.06 -8.85
N PHE A 136 -6.75 -7.36 -8.72
CA PHE A 136 -5.99 -8.25 -7.81
C PHE A 136 -4.82 -8.91 -8.53
N MET A 137 -4.92 -9.13 -9.84
CA MET A 137 -3.92 -9.82 -10.63
C MET A 137 -3.66 -9.09 -11.94
N ILE A 138 -2.39 -9.04 -12.33
CA ILE A 138 -1.92 -8.65 -13.66
C ILE A 138 -1.18 -9.85 -14.24
N GLN A 139 -1.44 -10.17 -15.49
CA GLN A 139 -0.69 -11.16 -16.25
C GLN A 139 -0.13 -10.50 -17.50
N ILE A 140 1.18 -10.59 -17.67
CA ILE A 140 1.89 -10.20 -18.89
C ILE A 140 2.16 -11.48 -19.67
N ALA A 141 1.62 -11.56 -20.88
CA ALA A 141 1.78 -12.70 -21.76
C ALA A 141 2.62 -12.30 -22.98
N VAL A 142 3.81 -12.86 -23.10
CA VAL A 142 4.63 -12.75 -24.30
C VAL A 142 4.09 -13.76 -25.31
N LEU A 143 3.40 -13.26 -26.32
CA LEU A 143 2.73 -14.06 -27.34
C LEU A 143 3.68 -14.47 -28.46
N ALA A 144 4.64 -13.60 -28.80
CA ALA A 144 5.63 -13.85 -29.83
C ALA A 144 6.90 -13.03 -29.55
N ASN A 145 8.04 -13.54 -30.05
CA ASN A 145 9.33 -12.86 -30.04
C ASN A 145 9.74 -12.43 -31.45
N HIS A 146 10.81 -11.65 -31.56
CA HIS A 146 11.43 -11.32 -32.84
C HIS A 146 12.08 -12.57 -33.45
N GLN A 147 12.14 -12.61 -34.79
CA GLN A 147 12.79 -13.71 -35.55
C GLN A 147 12.27 -15.12 -35.18
N ASN A 148 11.03 -15.22 -34.67
CA ASN A 148 10.44 -16.46 -34.15
C ASN A 148 11.28 -17.13 -33.03
N GLY A 149 11.95 -16.33 -32.20
CA GLY A 149 12.68 -16.84 -31.04
C GLY A 149 11.78 -17.63 -30.10
N ARG A 150 12.26 -18.78 -29.64
CA ARG A 150 11.50 -19.71 -28.79
C ARG A 150 11.28 -19.15 -27.39
N ASP A 151 12.37 -18.72 -26.76
CA ASP A 151 12.39 -18.19 -25.40
C ASP A 151 12.46 -16.66 -25.41
N THR A 152 12.13 -16.03 -24.28
CA THR A 152 12.14 -14.57 -24.14
C THR A 152 13.13 -14.13 -23.08
N HIS A 153 13.77 -12.99 -23.33
CA HIS A 153 14.53 -12.25 -22.34
C HIS A 153 13.75 -11.00 -21.93
N MET A 154 13.56 -10.85 -20.63
CA MET A 154 13.07 -9.61 -20.05
C MET A 154 14.02 -9.22 -18.94
N ARG A 155 14.53 -7.99 -19.00
CA ARG A 155 15.55 -7.51 -18.07
C ARG A 155 14.90 -6.98 -16.79
N GLN A 156 13.95 -6.06 -16.91
CA GLN A 156 13.34 -5.43 -15.74
C GLN A 156 11.85 -5.14 -15.94
N ILE A 157 11.07 -5.32 -14.87
CA ILE A 157 9.64 -4.96 -14.84
C ILE A 157 9.33 -4.12 -13.60
N LYS A 158 8.70 -2.97 -13.82
CA LYS A 158 8.22 -2.08 -12.76
C LYS A 158 6.73 -1.83 -12.89
N VAL A 159 6.04 -1.86 -11.75
CA VAL A 159 4.60 -1.61 -11.69
C VAL A 159 4.34 -0.39 -10.83
N TYR A 160 3.56 0.55 -11.36
CA TYR A 160 3.30 1.83 -10.73
C TYR A 160 1.82 2.03 -10.38
N THR A 161 1.57 2.35 -9.12
CA THR A 161 0.29 2.90 -8.65
C THR A 161 0.30 4.42 -8.79
N PRO A 162 -0.84 5.06 -9.09
CA PRO A 162 -0.97 6.48 -8.84
C PRO A 162 -0.77 6.74 -7.34
N VAL A 163 -0.03 7.79 -6.99
CA VAL A 163 0.00 8.26 -5.60
C VAL A 163 -1.29 9.01 -5.38
N GLU A 164 -2.19 8.44 -4.57
CA GLU A 164 -3.29 9.21 -4.01
C GLU A 164 -2.65 10.30 -3.15
N GLU A 165 -2.82 11.54 -3.56
CA GLU A 165 -2.30 12.70 -2.86
C GLU A 165 -3.17 12.98 -1.64
N SER A 166 -3.31 11.99 -0.74
CA SER A 166 -3.93 12.07 0.59
C SER A 166 -4.99 13.17 0.67
N SER A 167 -6.12 12.92 0.02
CA SER A 167 -7.35 13.66 0.26
C SER A 167 -7.75 13.39 1.71
N ILE A 168 -7.28 14.26 2.60
CA ILE A 168 -7.84 14.40 3.94
C ILE A 168 -9.26 14.94 3.72
N GLY A 169 -10.20 14.04 3.44
CA GLY A 169 -11.55 14.40 3.02
C GLY A 169 -11.63 15.13 1.67
N LYS A 170 -12.83 15.64 1.37
CA LYS A 170 -13.18 16.40 0.14
C LYS A 170 -12.49 17.76 0.03
N PHE A 171 -11.34 17.96 0.67
CA PHE A 171 -10.66 19.25 0.69
C PHE A 171 -9.58 19.34 -0.39
N PRO A 172 -9.46 20.50 -1.06
CA PRO A 172 -8.47 20.72 -2.10
C PRO A 172 -7.04 20.68 -1.54
N ARG A 173 -6.08 20.50 -2.44
CA ARG A 173 -4.65 20.39 -2.15
C ARG A 173 -4.16 21.60 -1.34
N CYS A 174 -3.70 21.35 -0.12
CA CYS A 174 -2.97 22.34 0.66
C CYS A 174 -1.54 22.45 0.10
N THR A 175 -1.24 23.56 -0.59
CA THR A 175 0.08 23.83 -1.20
C THR A 175 1.00 24.63 -0.28
N THR A 176 0.46 25.35 0.70
CA THR A 176 1.22 26.20 1.61
C THR A 176 1.90 25.38 2.71
N VAL A 177 3.16 25.71 3.00
CA VAL A 177 3.98 25.07 4.05
C VAL A 177 3.27 25.08 5.41
N ASP A 178 2.62 26.18 5.78
CA ASP A 178 1.88 26.33 7.03
C ASP A 178 0.79 25.25 7.20
N PHE A 179 0.09 24.95 6.11
CA PHE A 179 -0.99 23.97 6.12
C PHE A 179 -0.46 22.53 6.09
N MET A 180 0.70 22.31 5.44
CA MET A 180 1.38 21.01 5.42
C MET A 180 1.93 20.62 6.81
N MET A 181 2.34 21.59 7.63
CA MET A 181 2.86 21.34 8.98
C MET A 181 1.83 20.66 9.90
N TYR A 182 0.55 21.02 9.75
CA TYR A 182 -0.54 20.44 10.53
C TYR A 182 -1.21 19.24 9.85
N ARG A 183 -0.71 18.80 8.68
CA ARG A 183 -1.36 17.78 7.86
C ARG A 183 -1.33 16.38 8.47
N THR A 184 -0.28 16.03 9.20
CA THR A 184 -0.11 14.71 9.81
C THR A 184 0.57 14.82 11.15
N ILE A 185 -0.02 14.24 12.19
CA ILE A 185 0.67 13.99 13.45
C ILE A 185 1.63 12.82 13.21
N ARG A 186 2.93 13.13 13.05
CA ARG A 186 3.98 12.11 13.08
C ARG A 186 4.47 12.00 14.52
N ALA A 187 4.10 10.92 15.21
CA ALA A 187 4.71 10.59 16.49
C ALA A 187 6.17 10.19 16.24
N SER A 188 7.11 11.09 16.51
CA SER A 188 8.53 10.73 16.54
C SER A 188 8.77 9.86 17.77
N HIS A 189 9.19 8.62 17.54
CA HIS A 189 9.71 7.77 18.59
C HIS A 189 11.08 8.36 19.00
N LEU A 190 11.09 9.18 20.04
CA LEU A 190 12.34 9.61 20.67
C LEU A 190 12.96 8.38 21.33
N GLN A 191 13.92 7.73 20.67
CA GLN A 191 14.85 6.86 21.38
C GLN A 191 15.62 7.76 22.35
N ARG A 192 15.27 7.70 23.64
CA ARG A 192 16.12 8.27 24.70
C ARG A 192 17.44 7.52 24.67
N SER A 193 18.47 8.11 24.08
CA SER A 193 19.84 7.75 24.39
C SER A 193 20.09 8.14 25.85
N SER A 194 20.28 7.14 26.70
CA SER A 194 20.74 7.31 28.07
C SER A 194 22.25 7.49 28.05
N GLU A 195 22.73 8.73 27.95
CA GLU A 195 24.09 9.09 28.36
C GLU A 195 24.04 9.97 29.60
N PRO A 196 24.66 9.57 30.73
CA PRO A 196 24.72 10.39 31.92
C PRO A 196 25.85 11.41 31.79
N HIS A 197 25.50 12.68 31.56
CA HIS A 197 26.42 13.80 31.75
C HIS A 197 26.56 14.12 33.24
N THR A 198 27.72 13.80 33.82
CA THR A 198 28.12 14.26 35.16
C THR A 198 28.54 15.73 35.12
N CYS A 199 27.77 16.62 35.75
CA CYS A 199 28.20 17.98 36.06
C CYS A 199 29.00 17.98 37.37
N LYS A 200 30.28 18.37 37.32
CA LYS A 200 31.11 18.68 38.50
C LYS A 200 31.22 20.19 38.68
N GLY A 201 31.01 20.67 39.90
CA GLY A 201 31.31 22.05 40.30
C GLY A 201 30.85 22.40 41.71
N HIS A 202 31.70 22.14 42.71
CA HIS A 202 31.68 22.68 44.08
C HIS A 202 31.67 24.24 44.05
N GLN A 203 31.14 24.98 45.04
CA GLN A 203 31.68 25.14 46.40
C GLN A 203 30.64 25.68 47.41
N SER A 204 30.94 25.36 48.67
CA SER A 204 30.25 25.55 49.96
C SER A 204 30.22 26.98 50.53
N LEU A 205 29.31 27.25 51.47
CA LEU A 205 29.61 27.76 52.83
C LEU A 205 28.35 27.75 53.75
N THR A 206 28.58 27.42 55.02
CA THR A 206 27.67 27.12 56.17
C THR A 206 27.60 28.30 57.17
N PRO A 207 27.10 28.21 58.44
CA PRO A 207 26.06 27.39 59.11
C PRO A 207 25.09 28.17 60.07
N ALA A 208 24.12 27.43 60.63
CA ALA A 208 23.55 27.49 62.00
C ALA A 208 22.26 28.32 62.30
N LYS A 209 21.19 27.62 62.70
CA LYS A 209 20.73 27.53 64.10
C LYS A 209 19.58 26.53 64.29
N VAL A 210 19.75 25.67 65.29
CA VAL A 210 18.79 24.71 65.85
C VAL A 210 18.11 25.38 67.05
N ILE A 211 16.78 25.41 67.12
CA ILE A 211 16.00 25.45 68.37
C ILE A 211 14.74 24.57 68.22
N ARG A 212 14.33 24.00 69.35
CA ARG A 212 13.64 22.74 69.62
C ARG A 212 12.10 22.81 69.61
N ALA A 213 11.52 21.62 69.60
CA ALA A 213 10.13 21.18 69.51
C ALA A 213 9.16 21.53 70.65
N SER A 214 7.86 21.58 70.32
CA SER A 214 6.69 20.94 70.98
C SER A 214 5.42 21.44 70.26
N HIS A 215 4.37 20.70 69.89
CA HIS A 215 3.60 19.69 70.63
C HIS A 215 2.56 19.04 69.65
N LEU A 216 2.44 17.70 69.66
CA LEU A 216 1.23 16.82 69.57
C LEU A 216 0.11 17.06 68.52
N GLN A 217 -0.55 16.07 67.88
CA GLN A 217 -0.53 14.59 67.93
C GLN A 217 -1.50 13.98 66.88
N ARG A 218 -1.16 12.79 66.33
CA ARG A 218 -1.99 11.62 65.87
C ARG A 218 -1.33 10.95 64.65
N SER A 219 -0.69 9.77 64.77
CA SER A 219 -1.27 8.40 64.72
C SER A 219 -2.09 8.17 63.43
N SER A 220 -1.84 7.19 62.55
CA SER A 220 -1.46 5.79 62.78
C SER A 220 -1.14 5.07 61.45
N GLU A 221 -0.14 4.18 61.51
CA GLU A 221 0.06 2.91 60.79
C GLU A 221 0.19 2.79 59.25
N PRO A 222 1.10 1.91 58.76
CA PRO A 222 1.23 1.52 57.36
C PRO A 222 0.46 0.20 57.07
N HIS A 223 -0.44 0.22 56.08
CA HIS A 223 -1.07 -0.99 55.57
C HIS A 223 -0.52 -1.35 54.18
N THR A 224 0.20 -2.47 54.11
CA THR A 224 0.19 -3.36 52.95
C THR A 224 -1.22 -3.88 52.71
N CYS A 225 -1.73 -3.86 51.47
CA CYS A 225 -2.81 -4.76 51.07
C CYS A 225 -2.75 -5.14 49.59
N LYS A 226 -2.87 -6.45 49.36
CA LYS A 226 -2.99 -7.14 48.08
C LYS A 226 -4.35 -6.85 47.43
N GLY A 227 -4.35 -6.76 46.10
CA GLY A 227 -5.47 -7.22 45.27
C GLY A 227 -6.46 -6.16 44.78
N GLN A 228 -6.47 -5.93 43.46
CA GLN A 228 -7.69 -5.50 42.75
C GLN A 228 -7.88 -6.33 41.49
N ARG A 229 -8.49 -7.48 41.72
CA ARG A 229 -9.27 -8.27 40.76
C ARG A 229 -10.69 -7.68 40.72
N LEU A 230 -10.82 -6.41 40.32
CA LEU A 230 -12.08 -5.65 40.32
C LEU A 230 -12.10 -4.68 39.12
N ARG A 231 -12.18 -5.22 37.90
CA ARG A 231 -12.65 -4.49 36.70
C ARG A 231 -13.52 -5.33 35.76
N LYS A 232 -13.87 -6.56 36.15
CA LYS A 232 -14.74 -7.46 35.36
C LYS A 232 -16.15 -7.64 35.95
N ARG A 233 -16.49 -6.92 37.02
CA ARG A 233 -17.81 -7.05 37.67
C ARG A 233 -18.76 -5.88 37.34
N GLU A 234 -18.25 -4.70 36.99
CA GLU A 234 -19.09 -3.52 36.64
C GLU A 234 -19.65 -3.56 35.20
N GLU A 235 -19.05 -4.30 34.26
CA GLU A 235 -19.59 -4.43 32.90
C GLU A 235 -20.75 -5.44 32.80
N LYS A 236 -20.89 -6.36 33.77
CA LYS A 236 -21.99 -7.33 33.75
C LYS A 236 -23.30 -6.75 34.28
N GLU A 237 -23.25 -5.80 35.20
CA GLU A 237 -24.44 -5.24 35.85
C GLU A 237 -25.23 -4.27 34.94
N LYS A 238 -24.54 -3.55 34.04
CA LYS A 238 -25.20 -2.67 33.04
C LYS A 238 -25.87 -3.43 31.89
N THR A 239 -25.50 -4.69 31.66
CA THR A 239 -26.05 -5.49 30.56
C THR A 239 -27.36 -6.18 30.94
N GLU A 240 -27.62 -6.38 32.24
CA GLU A 240 -28.88 -6.96 32.75
C GLU A 240 -29.98 -5.92 32.96
N GLU A 241 -29.66 -4.65 33.25
CA GLU A 241 -30.67 -3.57 33.34
C GLU A 241 -31.37 -3.27 32.01
N LEU A 242 -30.67 -3.40 30.88
CA LEU A 242 -31.26 -3.20 29.54
C LEU A 242 -32.15 -4.36 29.09
N ARG A 243 -32.00 -5.54 29.71
CA ARG A 243 -32.73 -6.77 29.35
C ARG A 243 -34.13 -6.86 29.99
N LEU A 244 -34.36 -6.14 31.08
CA LEU A 244 -35.66 -6.05 31.76
C LEU A 244 -36.60 -4.98 31.17
N LYS A 245 -36.11 -4.13 30.27
CA LYS A 245 -36.89 -3.02 29.70
C LYS A 245 -37.56 -3.30 28.36
N TYR A 246 -37.14 -4.35 27.64
CA TYR A 246 -37.59 -4.63 26.27
C TYR A 246 -37.85 -6.13 26.04
N HIS A 247 -38.94 -6.66 26.60
CA HIS A 247 -39.36 -8.07 26.41
C HIS A 247 -39.16 -8.57 24.97
N LEU A 248 -38.14 -9.40 24.75
CA LEU A 248 -37.87 -10.06 23.49
C LEU A 248 -37.52 -11.54 23.75
N LEU A 249 -38.31 -12.43 23.15
CA LEU A 249 -38.14 -13.89 23.19
C LEU A 249 -37.00 -14.33 22.24
N PRO A 250 -36.34 -15.48 22.50
CA PRO A 250 -35.20 -15.93 21.70
C PRO A 250 -35.64 -16.80 20.51
N GLY A 251 -35.08 -16.55 19.32
CA GLY A 251 -35.24 -17.44 18.17
C GLY A 251 -34.61 -16.93 16.87
N GLU A 252 -33.41 -17.45 16.58
CA GLU A 252 -32.77 -17.72 15.28
C GLU A 252 -32.83 -16.69 14.14
N THR A 253 -31.65 -16.19 13.71
CA THR A 253 -31.41 -15.84 12.30
C THR A 253 -29.96 -16.11 11.87
N SER A 254 -29.85 -16.76 10.71
CA SER A 254 -28.69 -16.92 9.83
C SER A 254 -28.25 -15.59 9.18
N PRO A 255 -27.03 -15.48 8.63
CA PRO A 255 -26.49 -14.20 8.18
C PRO A 255 -26.72 -13.94 6.68
N GLU A 256 -27.72 -13.14 6.35
CA GLU A 256 -27.79 -12.29 5.14
C GLU A 256 -28.57 -10.99 5.48
N CYS A 257 -28.30 -9.91 4.75
CA CYS A 257 -28.89 -8.55 4.86
C CYS A 257 -28.23 -7.53 5.80
N LEU A 258 -27.13 -6.93 5.34
CA LEU A 258 -26.76 -5.54 5.70
C LEU A 258 -26.45 -4.75 4.42
N LEU A 259 -27.49 -4.45 3.66
CA LEU A 259 -27.52 -3.35 2.71
C LEU A 259 -28.96 -2.86 2.60
N ILE A 260 -29.12 -1.54 2.45
CA ILE A 260 -30.35 -0.74 2.43
C ILE A 260 -30.69 -0.16 3.81
N GLY A 261 -30.38 1.13 4.01
CA GLY A 261 -30.91 1.89 5.14
C GLY A 261 -30.13 3.11 5.64
N TRP A 262 -29.09 3.60 4.93
CA TRP A 262 -28.35 4.81 5.34
C TRP A 262 -28.69 6.05 4.50
N LYS A 263 -29.99 6.32 4.32
CA LYS A 263 -30.50 7.61 3.87
C LYS A 263 -31.87 7.89 4.52
N CYS A 264 -31.87 8.43 5.73
CA CYS A 264 -32.96 9.28 6.26
C CYS A 264 -32.64 9.77 7.69
N CYS A 265 -31.60 10.60 7.85
CA CYS A 265 -31.39 11.38 9.09
C CYS A 265 -30.83 12.78 8.77
N LEU A 266 -31.36 13.42 7.74
CA LEU A 266 -31.22 14.85 7.50
C LEU A 266 -32.62 15.40 7.20
N ALA A 267 -33.15 16.16 8.15
CA ALA A 267 -34.29 17.09 8.08
C ALA A 267 -35.38 16.79 9.13
N THR A 268 -35.27 17.41 10.30
CA THR A 268 -36.44 17.67 11.15
C THR A 268 -36.22 18.96 11.94
N THR A 269 -36.57 20.11 11.36
CA THR A 269 -37.01 21.28 12.14
C THR A 269 -37.97 22.14 11.31
N ALA A 270 -39.26 21.91 11.45
CA ALA A 270 -40.30 22.88 11.10
C ALA A 270 -41.35 22.84 12.23
N TYR A 271 -41.24 23.78 13.15
CA TYR A 271 -42.25 24.07 14.17
C TYR A 271 -43.40 24.86 13.52
N ARG A 272 -44.62 24.34 13.60
CA ARG A 272 -45.87 25.09 13.43
C ARG A 272 -46.34 25.55 14.80
N ILE A 273 -46.51 26.86 14.97
CA ILE A 273 -47.23 27.49 16.08
C ILE A 273 -48.57 27.96 15.50
N ASN A 274 -49.67 27.49 16.09
CA ASN A 274 -51.00 28.07 15.94
C ASN A 274 -51.27 28.96 17.16
N ILE A 275 -51.48 30.26 16.90
CA ILE A 275 -52.52 31.09 17.52
C ILE A 275 -53.13 31.89 16.36
#